data_AF-A0A1N6QN96-F1
#
_entry.id   AF-A0A1N6QN96-F1
#
_cell.length_a   1.000
_cell.length_b   1.000
_cell.length_c   1.000
_cell.angle_alpha   90.00
_cell.angle_beta   90.00
_cell.angle_gamma   90.00
#
_symmetry.space_group_name_H-M   'P 1'
#
loop_
_entity.id
_entity.type
_entity.pdbx_description
1 polymer ?
#
loop_
_entity_poly.entity_id
_entity_poly.type
_entity_poly.pdbx_seq_one_letter_code
_entity_poly.pdbx_strand_id
1 'polypeptide(L)'
;MIKKVCIALILCFIGIHSHVAMGEQPKVEVFQLDTGKVIRVADKTEVVQKEVEKSIASITGIYKKVNPLPKTGYLVKVPLDPAVQVQQKGLDVLASEAVVVLSPNEQPVLMLYDNENKIYFFEFTYDISTLRKELEL
;
A
#
# COMPACT_ATOMS: atom_id res chain seq x y z
N MET A 1 -35.24 6.57 45.94
CA MET A 1 -34.40 5.50 45.34
C MET A 1 -33.90 5.82 43.93
N ILE A 2 -34.63 6.58 43.10
CA ILE A 2 -34.25 6.95 41.72
C ILE A 2 -32.89 7.64 41.57
N LYS A 3 -32.52 8.59 42.45
CA LYS A 3 -31.23 9.32 42.34
C LYS A 3 -30.01 8.39 42.45
N LYS A 4 -30.08 7.33 43.26
CA LYS A 4 -28.99 6.36 43.42
C LYS A 4 -28.87 5.42 42.21
N VAL A 5 -30.00 5.12 41.56
CA VAL A 5 -30.05 4.32 40.32
C VAL A 5 -29.49 5.11 39.14
N CYS A 6 -29.79 6.41 39.02
CA CYS A 6 -29.22 7.26 37.97
C CYS A 6 -27.69 7.39 38.08
N ILE A 7 -27.15 7.49 39.29
CA ILE A 7 -25.70 7.59 39.51
C ILE A 7 -24.99 6.28 39.14
N ALA A 8 -25.59 5.13 39.45
CA ALA A 8 -25.06 3.83 39.06
C ALA A 8 -25.07 3.62 37.53
N LEU A 9 -26.08 4.15 36.83
CA LEU A 9 -26.17 4.04 35.37
C LEU A 9 -25.12 4.91 34.65
N ILE A 10 -24.81 6.09 35.19
CA ILE A 10 -23.77 6.99 34.66
C ILE A 10 -22.37 6.39 34.84
N LEU A 11 -22.11 5.70 35.95
CA LEU A 11 -20.82 5.04 36.21
C LEU A 11 -20.54 3.85 35.26
N CYS A 12 -21.57 3.15 34.78
CA CYS A 12 -21.39 2.07 33.78
C CYS A 12 -20.95 2.58 32.40
N PHE A 13 -21.24 3.83 32.03
CA PHE A 13 -20.85 4.37 30.72
C PHE A 13 -19.37 4.76 30.62
N ILE A 14 -18.70 5.00 31.76
CA ILE A 14 -17.29 5.44 31.79
C ILE A 14 -16.32 4.25 31.62
N GLY A 15 -16.81 3.02 31.75
CA GLY A 15 -16.00 1.79 31.65
C GLY A 15 -15.72 1.28 30.23
N ILE A 16 -16.35 1.85 29.19
CA ILE A 16 -16.17 1.42 27.80
C ILE A 16 -15.10 2.29 27.12
N HIS A 17 -13.89 2.31 27.69
CA HIS A 17 -12.74 2.75 26.91
C HIS A 17 -12.38 1.58 26.00
N SER A 18 -12.78 1.68 24.73
CA SER A 18 -12.33 0.73 23.70
C SER A 18 -10.80 0.74 23.68
N HIS A 19 -10.18 -0.29 24.25
CA HIS A 19 -8.78 -0.57 24.00
C HIS A 19 -8.70 -0.96 22.52
N VAL A 20 -8.40 0.01 21.66
CA VAL A 20 -8.03 -0.27 20.28
C VAL A 20 -6.76 -1.10 20.38
N ALA A 21 -6.88 -2.41 20.17
CA ALA A 21 -5.74 -3.27 19.96
C ALA A 21 -5.04 -2.75 18.72
N MET A 22 -3.94 -2.01 18.92
CA MET A 22 -3.11 -1.52 17.83
C MET A 22 -2.38 -2.72 17.26
N GLY A 23 -3.03 -3.43 16.32
CA GLY A 23 -2.40 -4.45 15.51
C GLY A 23 -1.17 -3.85 14.84
N GLU A 24 -0.11 -4.66 14.73
CA GLU A 24 1.13 -4.25 14.07
C GLU A 24 0.80 -3.70 12.68
N GLN A 25 1.14 -2.43 12.46
CA GLN A 25 0.78 -1.75 11.22
C GLN A 25 1.58 -2.39 10.07
N PRO A 26 0.93 -2.70 8.93
CA PRO A 26 1.62 -3.25 7.77
C PRO A 26 2.80 -2.36 7.37
N LYS A 27 3.97 -2.98 7.19
CA LYS A 27 5.22 -2.29 6.84
C LYS A 27 5.39 -2.18 5.33
N VAL A 28 6.11 -1.15 4.90
CA VAL A 28 6.65 -1.04 3.53
C VAL A 28 7.97 -1.80 3.46
N GLU A 29 8.12 -2.65 2.45
CA GLU A 29 9.33 -3.46 2.25
C GLU A 29 10.03 -3.06 0.95
N VAL A 30 11.32 -2.76 1.02
CA VAL A 30 12.17 -2.57 -0.16
C VAL A 30 13.00 -3.83 -0.36
N PHE A 31 12.72 -4.54 -1.43
CA PHE A 31 13.48 -5.69 -1.89
C PHE A 31 14.44 -5.29 -3.00
N GLN A 32 15.72 -5.62 -2.85
CA GLN A 32 16.72 -5.41 -3.89
C GLN A 32 16.83 -6.67 -4.77
N LEU A 33 16.56 -6.52 -6.07
CA LEU A 33 16.55 -7.61 -7.04
C LEU A 33 17.93 -8.25 -7.21
N ASP A 34 18.99 -7.43 -7.20
CA ASP A 34 20.38 -7.86 -7.40
C ASP A 34 20.85 -8.85 -6.33
N THR A 35 20.45 -8.62 -5.08
CA THR A 35 20.88 -9.42 -3.92
C THR A 35 19.83 -10.43 -3.48
N GLY A 36 18.58 -10.29 -3.96
CA GLY A 36 17.45 -11.14 -3.59
C GLY A 36 17.01 -10.95 -2.14
N LYS A 37 17.20 -9.75 -1.56
CA LYS A 37 16.98 -9.50 -0.13
C LYS A 37 16.13 -8.26 0.11
N VAL A 38 15.37 -8.28 1.21
CA VAL A 38 14.78 -7.07 1.80
C VAL A 38 15.92 -6.27 2.42
N ILE A 39 16.15 -5.06 1.91
CA ILE A 39 17.21 -4.15 2.39
C ILE A 39 16.67 -3.05 3.30
N ARG A 40 15.36 -2.84 3.29
CA ARG A 40 14.70 -1.84 4.14
C ARG A 40 13.28 -2.27 4.48
N VAL A 41 12.91 -1.99 5.72
CA VAL A 41 11.53 -2.10 6.22
C VAL A 41 11.20 -0.76 6.87
N ALA A 42 10.15 -0.10 6.40
CA ALA A 42 9.72 1.22 6.86
C ALA A 42 8.25 1.20 7.27
N ASP A 43 7.84 2.16 8.09
CA ASP A 43 6.42 2.33 8.39
C ASP A 43 5.68 2.87 7.16
N LYS A 44 4.45 2.39 6.95
CA LYS A 44 3.57 2.94 5.91
C LYS A 44 3.08 4.32 6.34
N THR A 45 3.71 5.36 5.81
CA THR A 45 3.27 6.75 6.03
C THR A 45 2.14 7.13 5.06
N GLU A 46 1.35 8.15 5.42
CA GLU A 46 0.37 8.72 4.49
C GLU A 46 1.01 9.21 3.19
N VAL A 47 2.25 9.70 3.25
CA VAL A 47 2.98 10.19 2.07
C VAL A 47 3.23 9.02 1.12
N VAL A 48 3.77 7.90 1.62
CA VAL A 48 4.03 6.71 0.81
C VAL A 48 2.74 6.19 0.18
N GLN A 49 1.65 6.10 0.96
CA GLN A 49 0.36 5.66 0.44
C GLN A 49 -0.17 6.59 -0.66
N LYS A 50 -0.13 7.91 -0.46
CA LYS A 50 -0.57 8.90 -1.45
C LYS A 50 0.23 8.84 -2.75
N GLU A 51 1.54 8.59 -2.69
CA GLU A 51 2.36 8.43 -3.89
C GLU A 51 1.96 7.20 -4.71
N VAL A 52 1.61 6.10 -4.04
CA VAL A 52 1.11 4.88 -4.70
C VAL A 52 -0.30 5.10 -5.26
N GLU A 53 -1.20 5.76 -4.54
CA GLU A 53 -2.54 6.12 -5.03
C GLU A 53 -2.47 6.98 -6.30
N LYS A 54 -1.56 7.96 -6.35
CA LYS A 54 -1.33 8.76 -7.56
C LYS A 54 -0.75 7.93 -8.71
N SER A 55 0.11 6.96 -8.39
CA SER A 55 0.62 5.99 -9.38
C SER A 55 -0.52 5.19 -9.99
N ILE A 56 -1.43 4.64 -9.15
CA ILE A 56 -2.65 3.94 -9.57
C ILE A 56 -3.54 4.85 -10.43
N ALA A 57 -3.77 6.10 -10.01
CA ALA A 57 -4.59 7.06 -10.74
C ALA A 57 -4.02 7.44 -12.11
N SER A 58 -2.71 7.26 -12.31
CA SER A 58 -2.00 7.58 -13.56
C SER A 58 -1.76 6.37 -14.47
N ILE A 59 -2.41 5.22 -14.18
CA ILE A 59 -2.33 4.03 -15.02
C ILE A 59 -2.77 4.36 -16.44
N THR A 60 -1.93 4.01 -17.42
CA THR A 60 -2.19 4.21 -18.85
C THR A 60 -2.60 2.93 -19.56
N GLY A 61 -2.35 1.78 -18.94
CA GLY A 61 -2.81 0.49 -19.44
C GLY A 61 -2.07 -0.67 -18.82
N ILE A 62 -2.37 -1.87 -19.32
CA ILE A 62 -1.69 -3.11 -18.94
C ILE A 62 -0.23 -3.08 -19.41
N TYR A 63 0.65 -3.68 -18.61
CA TYR A 63 2.03 -3.88 -18.98
C TYR A 63 2.17 -4.86 -20.15
N LYS A 64 2.89 -4.47 -21.20
CA LYS A 64 2.88 -5.20 -22.49
C LYS A 64 4.05 -6.16 -22.68
N LYS A 65 5.13 -6.05 -21.89
CA LYS A 65 6.30 -6.95 -22.05
C LYS A 65 6.06 -8.28 -21.35
N VAL A 66 6.69 -9.33 -21.86
CA VAL A 66 6.56 -10.70 -21.32
C VAL A 66 7.07 -10.81 -19.88
N ASN A 67 8.15 -10.10 -19.55
CA ASN A 67 8.73 -10.11 -18.21
C ASN A 67 8.59 -8.73 -17.55
N PRO A 68 7.72 -8.57 -16.54
CA PRO A 68 7.57 -7.31 -15.81
C PRO A 68 8.67 -7.07 -14.77
N LEU A 69 9.48 -8.08 -14.44
CA LEU A 69 10.53 -7.96 -13.43
C LEU A 69 11.91 -7.77 -14.10
N PRO A 70 12.59 -6.63 -13.86
CA PRO A 70 13.93 -6.40 -14.38
C PRO A 70 14.95 -7.29 -13.66
N LYS A 71 16.17 -7.39 -14.20
CA LYS A 71 17.27 -8.15 -13.58
C LYS A 71 17.86 -7.48 -12.34
N THR A 72 17.79 -6.16 -12.28
CA THR A 72 18.44 -5.30 -11.28
C THR A 72 17.49 -4.18 -10.87
N GLY A 73 17.63 -3.68 -9.65
CA GLY A 73 16.79 -2.60 -9.12
C GLY A 73 16.02 -3.01 -7.87
N TYR A 74 14.85 -2.42 -7.66
CA TYR A 74 14.10 -2.55 -6.41
C TYR A 74 12.63 -2.90 -6.62
N LEU A 75 12.06 -3.68 -5.72
CA LEU A 75 10.63 -3.84 -5.56
C LEU A 75 10.22 -3.14 -4.27
N VAL A 76 9.33 -2.15 -4.37
CA VAL A 76 8.81 -1.41 -3.22
C VAL A 76 7.40 -1.90 -2.94
N LYS A 77 7.24 -2.77 -1.95
CA LYS A 77 5.97 -3.35 -1.55
C LYS A 77 5.28 -2.46 -0.51
N VAL A 78 4.10 -1.97 -0.85
CA VAL A 78 3.30 -1.04 -0.07
C VAL A 78 1.93 -1.66 0.18
N PRO A 79 1.62 -2.04 1.43
CA PRO A 79 0.27 -2.42 1.83
C PRO A 79 -0.68 -1.23 1.67
N LEU A 80 -1.87 -1.43 1.13
CA LEU A 80 -2.87 -0.39 0.95
C LEU A 80 -3.96 -0.55 2.02
N ASP A 81 -4.06 0.43 2.90
CA ASP A 81 -5.11 0.46 3.92
C ASP A 81 -5.58 1.91 4.14
N PRO A 82 -6.80 2.29 3.69
CA PRO A 82 -7.77 1.41 3.03
C PRO A 82 -7.26 0.92 1.66
N ALA A 83 -7.81 -0.21 1.22
CA ALA A 83 -7.56 -0.73 -0.13
C ALA A 83 -8.06 0.26 -1.19
N VAL A 84 -7.40 0.28 -2.36
CA VAL A 84 -7.62 1.31 -3.39
C VAL A 84 -8.39 0.72 -4.57
N GLN A 85 -9.47 1.38 -4.99
CA GLN A 85 -10.22 0.96 -6.16
C GLN A 85 -9.41 1.21 -7.44
N VAL A 86 -9.30 0.19 -8.28
CA VAL A 86 -8.62 0.24 -9.57
C VAL A 86 -9.64 -0.02 -10.67
N GLN A 87 -9.98 1.03 -11.41
CA GLN A 87 -10.90 0.94 -12.54
C GLN A 87 -10.13 1.14 -13.84
N GLN A 88 -10.10 0.10 -14.66
CA GLN A 88 -9.55 0.10 -16.01
C GLN A 88 -10.54 -0.58 -16.95
N LYS A 89 -10.38 -0.42 -18.27
CA LYS A 89 -11.32 -1.03 -19.22
C LYS A 89 -11.29 -2.56 -19.11
N GLY A 90 -12.38 -3.15 -18.59
CA GLY A 90 -12.49 -4.59 -18.37
C GLY A 90 -11.86 -5.09 -17.06
N LEU A 91 -11.53 -4.19 -16.14
CA LEU A 91 -11.02 -4.53 -14.81
C LEU A 91 -11.60 -3.58 -13.76
N ASP A 92 -12.22 -4.14 -12.74
CA ASP A 92 -12.76 -3.41 -11.59
C ASP A 92 -12.42 -4.20 -10.33
N VAL A 93 -11.32 -3.82 -9.68
CA VAL A 93 -10.75 -4.56 -8.54
C VAL A 93 -10.38 -3.63 -7.41
N LEU A 94 -10.36 -4.17 -6.20
CA LEU A 94 -9.92 -3.48 -5.00
C LEU A 94 -8.50 -3.95 -4.65
N ALA A 95 -7.51 -3.09 -4.87
CA ALA A 95 -6.11 -3.41 -4.61
C ALA A 95 -5.77 -3.26 -3.13
N SER A 96 -5.37 -4.36 -2.49
CA SER A 96 -4.94 -4.40 -1.09
C SER A 96 -3.44 -4.22 -0.90
N GLU A 97 -2.66 -4.42 -1.96
CA GLU A 97 -1.22 -4.21 -1.95
C GLU A 97 -0.73 -3.75 -3.32
N ALA A 98 0.27 -2.89 -3.32
CA ALA A 98 0.96 -2.43 -4.51
C ALA A 98 2.46 -2.68 -4.40
N VAL A 99 3.09 -3.07 -5.49
CA VAL A 99 4.53 -3.20 -5.63
C VAL A 99 4.99 -2.29 -6.77
N VAL A 100 5.77 -1.26 -6.45
CA VAL A 100 6.40 -0.40 -7.45
C VAL A 100 7.72 -1.05 -7.85
N VAL A 101 7.80 -1.50 -9.11
CA VAL A 101 8.98 -2.13 -9.70
C VAL A 101 9.87 -1.03 -10.27
N LEU A 102 11.07 -0.89 -9.71
CA LEU A 102 12.05 0.14 -10.07
C LEU A 102 13.25 -0.50 -10.75
N SER A 103 13.59 0.01 -11.94
CA SER A 103 14.80 -0.34 -12.69
C SER A 103 15.66 0.91 -12.90
N PRO A 104 16.99 0.79 -12.97
CA PRO A 104 17.85 1.92 -13.34
C PRO A 104 17.68 2.37 -14.80
N ASN A 105 17.26 1.47 -15.70
CA ASN A 105 17.25 1.69 -17.15
C ASN A 105 15.86 1.54 -17.79
N GLU A 106 14.82 1.29 -16.99
CA GLU A 106 13.45 1.09 -17.50
C GLU A 106 12.46 1.94 -16.71
N GLN A 107 11.33 2.26 -17.35
CA GLN A 107 10.25 2.96 -16.66
C GLN A 107 9.67 2.09 -15.53
N PRO A 108 9.24 2.71 -14.42
CA PRO A 108 8.58 1.98 -13.35
C PRO A 108 7.35 1.22 -13.82
N VAL A 109 7.12 0.06 -13.21
CA VAL A 109 5.92 -0.77 -13.44
C VAL A 109 5.19 -0.89 -12.12
N LEU A 110 3.86 -0.83 -12.18
CA LEU A 110 3.01 -1.01 -11.01
C LEU A 110 2.44 -2.42 -11.02
N MET A 111 2.76 -3.19 -9.99
CA MET A 111 2.18 -4.51 -9.74
C MET A 111 1.17 -4.38 -8.61
N LEU A 112 -0.06 -4.86 -8.80
CA LEU A 112 -1.13 -4.77 -7.81
C LEU A 112 -1.62 -6.16 -7.43
N TYR A 113 -1.83 -6.38 -6.13
CA TYR A 113 -2.58 -7.52 -5.62
C TYR A 113 -3.99 -7.07 -5.25
N ASP A 114 -4.99 -7.78 -5.73
CA ASP A 114 -6.35 -7.65 -5.21
C ASP A 114 -6.55 -8.43 -3.91
N ASN A 115 -7.73 -8.29 -3.32
CA ASN A 115 -8.13 -9.00 -2.11
C ASN A 115 -8.19 -10.53 -2.24
N GLU A 116 -8.20 -11.06 -3.47
CA GLU A 116 -8.11 -12.50 -3.76
C GLU A 116 -6.67 -12.94 -4.07
N ASN A 117 -5.69 -12.05 -3.85
CA ASN A 117 -4.27 -12.24 -4.11
C ASN A 117 -3.95 -12.47 -5.61
N LYS A 118 -4.81 -11.99 -6.52
CA LYS A 118 -4.54 -12.00 -7.96
C LYS A 118 -3.65 -10.81 -8.31
N ILE A 119 -2.76 -11.03 -9.27
CA ILE A 119 -1.71 -10.09 -9.65
C ILE A 119 -2.05 -9.43 -10.98
N TYR A 120 -1.88 -8.11 -11.04
CA TYR A 120 -2.02 -7.31 -12.25
C TYR A 120 -0.80 -6.40 -12.43
N PHE A 121 -0.35 -6.19 -13.67
CA PHE A 121 0.78 -5.33 -14.00
C PHE A 121 0.35 -4.18 -14.92
N PHE A 122 0.75 -2.96 -14.56
CA PHE A 122 0.34 -1.73 -15.25
C PHE A 122 1.52 -0.82 -15.59
N GLU A 123 1.39 -0.14 -16.71
CA GLU A 123 2.14 1.06 -17.07
C GLU A 123 1.45 2.28 -16.44
N PHE A 124 2.22 3.26 -15.97
CA PHE A 124 1.71 4.48 -15.35
C PHE A 124 2.65 5.66 -15.60
N THR A 125 2.19 6.90 -15.39
CA THR A 125 2.94 8.12 -15.78
C THR A 125 3.31 9.04 -14.63
N TYR A 126 2.83 8.77 -13.41
CA TYR A 126 3.15 9.56 -12.23
C TYR A 126 4.65 9.53 -11.88
N ASP A 127 5.20 10.69 -11.50
CA ASP A 127 6.58 10.83 -11.03
C ASP A 127 6.72 10.34 -9.59
N ILE A 128 7.57 9.33 -9.39
CA ILE A 128 7.77 8.67 -8.10
C ILE A 128 8.96 9.22 -7.31
N SER A 129 9.44 10.43 -7.62
CA SER A 129 10.64 10.99 -6.96
C SER A 129 10.42 11.19 -5.46
N THR A 130 9.21 11.56 -5.04
CA THR A 130 8.86 11.66 -3.61
C THR A 130 8.92 10.29 -2.94
N LEU A 131 8.37 9.25 -3.56
CA LEU A 131 8.44 7.88 -3.02
C LEU A 131 9.88 7.42 -2.84
N ARG A 132 10.75 7.66 -3.84
CA ARG A 132 12.18 7.36 -3.76
C ARG A 132 12.85 8.11 -2.61
N LYS A 133 12.54 9.39 -2.45
CA LYS A 133 13.08 10.21 -1.36
C LYS A 133 12.67 9.69 0.03
N GLU A 134 11.39 9.39 0.23
CA GLU A 134 10.86 8.88 1.51
C GLU A 134 11.48 7.52 1.90
N LEU A 135 11.86 6.71 0.92
CA LEU A 135 12.43 5.37 1.13
C LEU A 135 13.95 5.32 0.95
N GLU A 136 14.59 6.46 0.69
CA GLU A 136 16.03 6.60 0.45
C GLU A 136 16.54 5.66 -0.67
N LEU A 137 15.88 5.71 -1.84
CA LEU A 137 16.15 4.90 -3.05
C LEU A 137 16.72 5.69 -4.23
#